data_AF-Q67C39-F1
#
_entry.id   AF-Q67C39-F1
#
_cell.length_a   1.000
_cell.length_b   1.000
_cell.length_c   1.000
_cell.angle_alpha   90.00
_cell.angle_beta   90.00
_cell.angle_gamma   90.00
#
_symmetry.space_group_name_H-M   'P 1'
#
loop_
_entity.id
_entity.type
_entity.pdbx_description
1 polymer ?
#
loop_
_entity_poly.entity_id
_entity_poly.type
_entity_poly.pdbx_seq_one_letter_code
_entity_poly.pdbx_strand_id
1 'polypeptide(L)'
;MTILETPETLGVISSSATSDLNLSLRRRRTSNDSDGALADLASKFDDDDDVRSEDSAENIIEDPVAAVTELATAKSNGKDCVANSNKDKIDSHGGSSDFKLAYRPSVPAHRSLKESPLSSDLIFKQSHAGLFNLCIVVLVAVNSRLIIENLMKYGWLIKTGFWFSSRSLRDWPLFMCCLSLPVFPLAAYLVEKAAYRKYISPPIVIFLHVIITSAAVLYPASVILSCESAFLSGVTLMELACMVWLKLVSYAHTNYDMRAIADTIHKEDASNSSSTEYCHDVSFKTLAYFMVAPTLCYQPSYPRTAFIRKGWVFRQFVKLIIFTGFMGFIIEQYINPIVQNSQHPLKGDLLYAIERVLKLSVPNLYVWLCLFYCFFHLWLNIVAELLRFGDREFYKDWWNAKTVEEYWRMWNMPVHKWMVRHIYFPCLRRKIPRGVAIVIAFFVSAVFHELCIAVPCHMFKLWAFFGIMFQIPLVVITNYFQRKFRSSMVGNMIFWFFFCILGQPMCVLLYYHDLMNRDGN
;
A
#
# COMPACT_ATOMS: atom_id res chain seq x y z
N MET A 1 9.44 -21.18 60.75
CA MET A 1 8.98 -21.30 62.14
C MET A 1 8.36 -19.96 62.50
N THR A 2 7.03 -19.96 62.72
CA THR A 2 6.26 -19.05 63.58
C THR A 2 6.41 -17.53 63.38
N ILE A 3 5.41 -16.78 62.87
CA ILE A 3 4.04 -16.50 63.38
C ILE A 3 3.97 -15.06 63.96
N LEU A 4 3.04 -14.31 63.37
CA LEU A 4 2.06 -13.37 63.93
C LEU A 4 2.37 -11.93 64.39
N GLU A 5 1.35 -11.13 64.06
CA GLU A 5 0.61 -10.17 64.90
C GLU A 5 0.93 -8.68 64.80
N THR A 6 0.09 -8.01 64.02
CA THR A 6 -0.56 -6.73 64.37
C THR A 6 -1.29 -6.85 65.72
N PRO A 7 -1.58 -5.75 66.44
CA PRO A 7 -2.92 -5.17 66.30
C PRO A 7 -3.05 -3.65 66.57
N GLU A 8 -4.06 -3.03 65.93
CA GLU A 8 -5.08 -2.13 66.53
C GLU A 8 -4.64 -0.83 67.28
N THR A 9 -5.33 0.31 67.27
CA THR A 9 -6.78 0.60 67.29
C THR A 9 -7.05 2.13 67.28
N LEU A 10 -8.29 2.47 66.89
CA LEU A 10 -9.23 3.49 67.47
C LEU A 10 -9.01 5.02 67.37
N GLY A 11 -10.14 5.70 67.10
CA GLY A 11 -10.43 7.08 67.57
C GLY A 11 -11.11 7.99 66.53
N VAL A 12 -12.39 7.82 66.14
CA VAL A 12 -13.65 8.31 66.77
C VAL A 12 -13.91 9.84 66.60
N ILE A 13 -15.21 10.17 66.49
CA ILE A 13 -15.92 11.44 66.83
C ILE A 13 -16.40 12.24 65.59
N SER A 14 -17.65 12.06 65.13
CA SER A 14 -18.96 12.60 65.58
C SER A 14 -19.27 14.01 65.03
N SER A 15 -20.41 14.24 64.36
CA SER A 15 -21.65 14.85 64.90
C SER A 15 -22.23 15.69 63.73
N SER A 16 -23.51 16.01 63.52
CA SER A 16 -24.79 15.84 64.21
C SER A 16 -25.89 16.52 63.35
N ALA A 17 -27.15 16.16 63.62
CA ALA A 17 -28.39 16.98 63.51
C ALA A 17 -29.07 17.11 62.12
N THR A 18 -30.24 16.49 61.84
CA THR A 18 -31.66 16.79 62.27
C THR A 18 -32.18 18.14 61.72
N SER A 19 -33.40 18.36 61.24
CA SER A 19 -34.66 17.59 61.12
C SER A 19 -35.68 18.45 60.33
N ASP A 20 -36.84 17.83 60.01
CA ASP A 20 -38.19 18.43 59.90
C ASP A 20 -38.88 18.64 58.53
N LEU A 21 -39.65 17.59 58.18
CA LEU A 21 -41.10 17.56 57.90
C LEU A 21 -41.84 18.79 57.32
N ASN A 22 -42.62 18.55 56.25
CA ASN A 22 -44.08 18.67 56.34
C ASN A 22 -44.87 17.91 55.24
N LEU A 23 -46.13 17.60 55.57
CA LEU A 23 -47.05 16.62 54.97
C LEU A 23 -47.75 17.08 53.68
N SER A 24 -48.18 16.13 52.82
CA SER A 24 -49.60 15.71 52.73
C SER A 24 -49.96 14.78 51.55
N LEU A 25 -50.62 13.68 51.92
CA LEU A 25 -51.82 13.09 51.32
C LEU A 25 -51.83 12.54 49.86
N ARG A 26 -51.81 11.18 49.84
CA ARG A 26 -52.93 10.32 49.38
C ARG A 26 -52.91 9.81 47.93
N ARG A 27 -52.55 8.51 47.82
CA ARG A 27 -53.25 7.37 47.17
C ARG A 27 -52.28 6.56 46.27
N ARG A 28 -51.59 5.55 46.86
CA ARG A 28 -51.83 4.07 46.79
C ARG A 28 -51.76 3.51 45.35
N ARG A 29 -50.98 2.46 45.05
CA ARG A 29 -50.67 1.25 45.85
C ARG A 29 -49.50 0.44 45.23
N THR A 30 -48.56 -0.03 46.08
CA THR A 30 -47.93 -1.38 46.21
C THR A 30 -47.49 -2.17 44.97
N SER A 31 -46.35 -2.87 44.91
CA SER A 31 -45.27 -3.19 45.86
C SER A 31 -44.22 -4.05 45.10
N ASN A 32 -42.92 -3.80 45.37
CA ASN A 32 -41.76 -4.69 45.62
C ASN A 32 -41.75 -6.12 45.06
N ASP A 33 -40.63 -6.78 44.72
CA ASP A 33 -39.15 -6.63 44.86
C ASP A 33 -38.58 -7.70 43.87
N SER A 34 -37.30 -7.85 43.49
CA SER A 34 -36.04 -7.77 44.25
C SER A 34 -34.85 -7.98 43.28
N ASP A 35 -33.71 -7.39 43.68
CA ASP A 35 -32.28 -7.76 43.49
C ASP A 35 -31.68 -7.74 42.07
N GLY A 36 -30.63 -6.97 41.73
CA GLY A 36 -29.43 -6.49 42.47
C GLY A 36 -28.26 -7.47 42.20
N ALA A 37 -27.05 -7.14 41.73
CA ALA A 37 -26.34 -5.90 41.42
C ALA A 37 -25.12 -6.20 40.49
N LEU A 38 -24.61 -5.14 39.84
CA LEU A 38 -23.27 -4.97 39.24
C LEU A 38 -22.14 -5.27 40.26
N ALA A 39 -20.85 -5.45 39.97
CA ALA A 39 -19.98 -5.68 38.81
C ALA A 39 -18.54 -5.76 39.39
N ASP A 40 -17.60 -6.50 38.79
CA ASP A 40 -16.18 -6.12 38.88
C ASP A 40 -15.30 -6.80 37.81
N LEU A 41 -14.35 -6.02 37.27
CA LEU A 41 -13.31 -6.40 36.31
C LEU A 41 -11.97 -6.59 37.07
N ALA A 42 -11.15 -7.59 36.68
CA ALA A 42 -9.73 -7.41 36.29
C ALA A 42 -8.89 -8.72 36.29
N SER A 43 -8.14 -8.94 35.18
CA SER A 43 -6.74 -9.46 35.04
C SER A 43 -6.35 -10.85 35.61
N LYS A 44 -5.42 -11.68 35.06
CA LYS A 44 -4.48 -11.70 33.92
C LYS A 44 -3.77 -13.10 33.88
N PHE A 45 -3.41 -13.58 32.67
CA PHE A 45 -2.29 -14.47 32.23
C PHE A 45 -2.04 -15.90 32.77
N ASP A 46 -2.00 -16.87 31.84
CA ASP A 46 -0.95 -17.90 31.53
C ASP A 46 -1.53 -18.82 30.41
N ASP A 47 -1.03 -18.82 29.16
CA ASP A 47 0.13 -19.46 28.51
C ASP A 47 -0.15 -20.85 27.85
N ASP A 48 0.09 -20.86 26.53
CA ASP A 48 0.44 -21.89 25.53
C ASP A 48 -0.41 -23.13 25.11
N ASP A 49 -0.52 -23.21 23.77
CA ASP A 49 -0.39 -24.35 22.84
C ASP A 49 -1.56 -25.31 22.47
N ASP A 50 -2.10 -25.02 21.27
CA ASP A 50 -2.01 -25.86 20.05
C ASP A 50 -3.23 -26.70 19.54
N VAL A 51 -3.34 -26.68 18.21
CA VAL A 51 -4.07 -27.58 17.28
C VAL A 51 -5.58 -27.35 16.97
N ARG A 52 -5.79 -26.85 15.73
CA ARG A 52 -6.81 -27.19 14.70
C ARG A 52 -8.08 -27.95 15.14
N SER A 53 -9.25 -27.45 14.73
CA SER A 53 -10.07 -28.00 13.62
C SER A 53 -11.29 -27.10 13.35
N GLU A 54 -11.83 -27.24 12.14
CA GLU A 54 -12.92 -26.50 11.51
C GLU A 54 -14.22 -26.46 12.35
N ASP A 55 -14.92 -25.31 12.31
CA ASP A 55 -16.38 -25.18 12.14
C ASP A 55 -16.85 -23.79 12.60
N SER A 56 -16.87 -22.82 11.68
CA SER A 56 -17.63 -21.59 11.89
C SER A 56 -19.09 -21.86 11.52
N ALA A 57 -19.89 -22.18 12.54
CA ALA A 57 -21.34 -22.26 12.47
C ALA A 57 -21.92 -20.96 11.90
N GLU A 58 -22.49 -21.05 10.69
CA GLU A 58 -23.40 -20.05 10.15
C GLU A 58 -24.66 -20.02 11.01
N ASN A 59 -24.98 -18.85 11.55
CA ASN A 59 -26.29 -18.58 12.14
C ASN A 59 -27.34 -18.61 11.03
N ILE A 60 -27.95 -19.78 10.82
CA ILE A 60 -29.15 -19.95 10.01
C ILE A 60 -30.30 -19.24 10.73
N ILE A 61 -30.67 -18.06 10.25
CA ILE A 61 -32.01 -17.53 10.49
C ILE A 61 -32.94 -18.36 9.62
N GLU A 62 -33.54 -19.41 10.18
CA GLU A 62 -34.52 -20.23 9.48
C GLU A 62 -35.70 -19.36 9.07
N ASP A 63 -35.94 -19.30 7.75
CA ASP A 63 -37.16 -18.74 7.18
C ASP A 63 -38.26 -19.81 7.36
N PRO A 64 -39.30 -19.58 8.18
CA PRO A 64 -40.30 -20.59 8.53
C PRO A 64 -41.15 -21.08 7.33
N VAL A 65 -40.94 -20.51 6.14
CA VAL A 65 -41.61 -20.89 4.89
C VAL A 65 -40.93 -22.08 4.21
N ALA A 66 -39.61 -22.25 4.36
CA ALA A 66 -38.86 -23.33 3.71
C ALA A 66 -39.13 -24.69 4.38
N ALA A 67 -39.11 -24.73 5.72
CA ALA A 67 -39.32 -25.95 6.51
C ALA A 67 -40.73 -26.57 6.33
N VAL A 68 -41.74 -25.75 6.00
CA VAL A 68 -43.12 -26.22 5.82
C VAL A 68 -43.33 -26.90 4.46
N THR A 69 -42.51 -26.56 3.45
CA THR A 69 -42.68 -27.09 2.08
C THR A 69 -42.11 -28.51 1.95
N GLU A 70 -41.05 -28.84 2.70
CA GLU A 70 -40.49 -30.19 2.76
C GLU A 70 -41.40 -31.20 3.51
N LEU A 71 -42.13 -30.75 4.54
CA LEU A 71 -43.00 -31.63 5.32
C LEU A 71 -44.25 -32.08 4.55
N ALA A 72 -44.70 -31.31 3.56
CA ALA A 72 -45.89 -31.61 2.76
C ALA A 72 -45.61 -32.60 1.61
N THR A 73 -44.38 -32.64 1.10
CA THR A 73 -43.99 -33.49 -0.04
C THR A 73 -43.67 -34.93 0.36
N ALA A 74 -43.30 -35.18 1.63
CA ALA A 74 -42.97 -36.52 2.12
C ALA A 74 -44.17 -37.45 2.40
N LYS A 75 -45.41 -36.95 2.47
CA LYS A 75 -46.60 -37.75 2.85
C LYS A 75 -47.41 -38.36 1.69
N SER A 76 -46.99 -38.20 0.44
CA SER A 76 -47.82 -38.59 -0.72
C SER A 76 -47.54 -39.96 -1.36
N ASN A 77 -46.53 -40.72 -0.93
CA ASN A 77 -46.26 -42.05 -1.52
C ASN A 77 -46.46 -43.17 -0.49
N GLY A 78 -47.65 -43.77 -0.50
CA GLY A 78 -47.94 -45.00 0.25
C GLY A 78 -47.52 -46.26 -0.50
N LYS A 79 -47.26 -47.37 0.22
CA LYS A 79 -48.22 -48.48 0.38
C LYS A 79 -47.64 -49.69 1.16
N ASP A 80 -48.56 -50.29 1.92
CA ASP A 80 -48.70 -51.69 2.34
C ASP A 80 -47.69 -52.30 3.35
N CYS A 81 -48.14 -52.58 4.58
CA CYS A 81 -48.52 -53.94 5.04
C CYS A 81 -48.94 -53.95 6.54
N VAL A 82 -49.85 -54.87 6.84
CA VAL A 82 -50.65 -55.14 8.05
C VAL A 82 -49.86 -55.55 9.30
N ALA A 83 -50.23 -55.05 10.50
CA ALA A 83 -50.58 -55.86 11.69
C ALA A 83 -50.98 -55.01 12.93
N ASN A 84 -51.97 -55.52 13.66
CA ASN A 84 -52.68 -55.01 14.86
C ASN A 84 -51.80 -54.52 16.03
N SER A 85 -52.23 -53.46 16.72
CA SER A 85 -52.99 -53.59 18.00
C SER A 85 -53.33 -52.24 18.64
N ASN A 86 -54.60 -52.11 19.06
CA ASN A 86 -55.23 -51.14 19.98
C ASN A 86 -54.33 -50.25 20.86
N LYS A 87 -54.60 -48.92 20.90
CA LYS A 87 -55.32 -48.24 22.01
C LYS A 87 -55.39 -46.71 21.85
N ASP A 88 -56.60 -46.22 22.10
CA ASP A 88 -57.00 -44.96 22.76
C ASP A 88 -56.69 -43.58 22.13
N LYS A 89 -57.80 -42.89 21.84
CA LYS A 89 -57.95 -41.46 21.56
C LYS A 89 -57.52 -40.61 22.76
N ILE A 90 -56.93 -39.43 22.52
CA ILE A 90 -57.34 -38.13 23.09
C ILE A 90 -56.68 -36.99 22.26
N ASP A 91 -57.57 -36.14 21.72
CA ASP A 91 -57.50 -34.73 21.29
C ASP A 91 -56.17 -34.05 20.89
N SER A 92 -56.10 -33.63 19.62
CA SER A 92 -55.20 -32.57 19.12
C SER A 92 -55.95 -31.61 18.18
N HIS A 93 -56.77 -30.72 18.75
CA HIS A 93 -57.34 -29.57 18.04
C HIS A 93 -56.66 -28.28 18.52
N GLY A 94 -55.66 -27.81 17.75
CA GLY A 94 -55.01 -26.50 17.99
C GLY A 94 -54.11 -25.98 16.86
N GLY A 95 -53.56 -26.84 16.00
CA GLY A 95 -52.53 -26.41 15.02
C GLY A 95 -53.03 -25.86 13.67
N SER A 96 -54.31 -26.01 13.32
CA SER A 96 -54.76 -25.75 11.93
C SER A 96 -55.30 -24.35 11.66
N SER A 97 -55.74 -23.60 12.69
CA SER A 97 -56.33 -22.26 12.50
C SER A 97 -55.28 -21.16 12.35
N ASP A 98 -54.14 -21.27 13.05
CA ASP A 98 -53.06 -20.28 12.99
C ASP A 98 -52.35 -20.27 11.63
N PHE A 99 -52.22 -21.44 11.00
CA PHE A 99 -51.69 -21.56 9.64
C PHE A 99 -52.57 -20.84 8.59
N LYS A 100 -53.89 -20.81 8.79
CA LYS A 100 -54.84 -20.18 7.85
C LYS A 100 -54.91 -18.66 8.01
N LEU A 101 -54.48 -18.12 9.16
CA LEU A 101 -54.39 -16.68 9.39
C LEU A 101 -53.09 -16.08 8.82
N ALA A 102 -51.98 -16.83 8.83
CA ALA A 102 -50.67 -16.35 8.41
C ALA A 102 -50.59 -15.94 6.92
N TYR A 103 -51.42 -16.55 6.06
CA TYR A 103 -51.42 -16.33 4.61
C TYR A 103 -52.53 -15.39 4.11
N ARG A 104 -53.22 -14.65 4.99
CA ARG A 104 -54.26 -13.71 4.55
C ARG A 104 -53.61 -12.48 3.87
N PRO A 105 -54.15 -12.01 2.74
CA PRO A 105 -53.69 -10.77 2.11
C PRO A 105 -53.78 -9.52 3.00
N SER A 106 -54.60 -9.57 4.05
CA SER A 106 -54.74 -8.52 5.07
C SER A 106 -53.57 -8.46 6.06
N VAL A 107 -52.70 -9.46 6.07
CA VAL A 107 -51.50 -9.47 6.91
C VAL A 107 -50.47 -8.53 6.29
N PRO A 108 -49.90 -7.57 7.03
CA PRO A 108 -48.91 -6.64 6.49
C PRO A 108 -47.68 -7.41 5.98
N ALA A 109 -47.42 -7.29 4.67
CA ALA A 109 -46.25 -7.85 4.00
C ALA A 109 -44.96 -7.07 4.32
N HIS A 110 -45.10 -5.78 4.63
CA HIS A 110 -43.99 -4.89 4.99
C HIS A 110 -43.97 -4.71 6.51
N ARG A 111 -43.20 -5.57 7.20
CA ARG A 111 -43.13 -5.59 8.68
C ARG A 111 -41.93 -4.85 9.25
N SER A 112 -40.91 -4.60 8.44
CA SER A 112 -39.71 -3.89 8.85
C SER A 112 -39.30 -2.87 7.80
N LEU A 113 -38.68 -1.79 8.26
CA LEU A 113 -37.95 -0.87 7.41
C LEU A 113 -36.77 -1.65 6.81
N LYS A 114 -36.86 -1.96 5.51
CA LYS A 114 -35.81 -2.59 4.73
C LYS A 114 -35.31 -1.57 3.71
N GLU A 115 -34.04 -1.23 3.80
CA GLU A 115 -33.38 -0.40 2.78
C GLU A 115 -33.05 -1.25 1.54
N SER A 116 -32.87 -0.58 0.39
CA SER A 116 -32.47 -1.25 -0.83
C SER A 116 -31.13 -1.98 -0.66
N PRO A 117 -30.94 -3.19 -1.21
CA PRO A 117 -29.67 -3.92 -1.18
C PRO A 117 -28.45 -3.13 -1.68
N LEU A 118 -28.67 -2.13 -2.54
CA LEU A 118 -27.62 -1.25 -3.09
C LEU A 118 -27.53 0.11 -2.38
N SER A 119 -28.20 0.30 -1.24
CA SER A 119 -28.03 1.50 -0.41
C SER A 119 -26.64 1.52 0.24
N SER A 120 -26.06 2.72 0.40
CA SER A 120 -24.68 2.95 0.87
C SER A 120 -24.29 2.20 2.14
N ASP A 121 -25.26 1.97 3.03
CA ASP A 121 -25.02 1.45 4.38
C ASP A 121 -25.08 -0.08 4.44
N LEU A 122 -25.64 -0.72 3.41
CA LEU A 122 -25.75 -2.19 3.27
C LEU A 122 -24.79 -2.80 2.25
N ILE A 123 -24.22 -2.01 1.33
CA ILE A 123 -23.25 -2.47 0.32
C ILE A 123 -22.04 -3.21 0.94
N PHE A 124 -21.59 -2.81 2.12
CA PHE A 124 -20.45 -3.45 2.78
C PHE A 124 -20.82 -4.65 3.67
N LYS A 125 -22.12 -4.90 3.89
CA LYS A 125 -22.62 -5.98 4.76
C LYS A 125 -23.18 -7.17 3.97
N GLN A 126 -23.54 -6.97 2.71
CA GLN A 126 -24.12 -8.03 1.86
C GLN A 126 -23.05 -8.71 1.00
N SER A 127 -23.23 -10.02 0.76
CA SER A 127 -22.39 -10.77 -0.17
C SER A 127 -22.75 -10.39 -1.61
N HIS A 128 -21.88 -9.61 -2.25
CA HIS A 128 -21.99 -9.25 -3.67
C HIS A 128 -21.25 -10.23 -4.59
N ALA A 129 -21.04 -11.48 -4.14
CA ALA A 129 -20.28 -12.48 -4.88
C ALA A 129 -20.82 -12.72 -6.31
N GLY A 130 -22.13 -12.72 -6.50
CA GLY A 130 -22.75 -12.88 -7.83
C GLY A 130 -22.45 -11.72 -8.79
N LEU A 131 -22.54 -10.47 -8.31
CA LEU A 131 -22.19 -9.29 -9.09
C LEU A 131 -20.68 -9.23 -9.37
N PHE A 132 -19.84 -9.61 -8.40
CA PHE A 132 -18.40 -9.71 -8.57
C PHE A 132 -18.02 -10.75 -9.64
N ASN A 133 -18.64 -11.94 -9.60
CA ASN A 133 -18.47 -12.98 -10.61
C ASN A 133 -18.92 -12.50 -12.00
N LEU A 134 -20.07 -11.82 -12.10
CA LEU A 134 -20.53 -11.22 -13.35
C LEU A 134 -19.54 -10.20 -13.90
N CYS A 135 -19.02 -9.31 -13.05
CA CYS A 135 -17.99 -8.34 -13.45
C CYS A 135 -16.74 -9.03 -13.98
N ILE A 136 -16.28 -10.11 -13.32
CA ILE A 136 -15.13 -10.91 -13.80
C ILE A 136 -15.44 -11.53 -15.17
N VAL A 137 -16.59 -12.16 -15.35
CA VAL A 137 -16.98 -12.79 -16.62
C VAL A 137 -17.05 -11.75 -17.75
N VAL A 138 -17.69 -10.61 -17.51
CA VAL A 138 -17.76 -9.50 -18.48
C VAL A 138 -16.37 -8.96 -18.80
N LEU A 139 -15.52 -8.77 -17.78
CA LEU A 139 -14.16 -8.30 -17.96
C LEU A 139 -13.35 -9.28 -18.83
N VAL A 140 -13.42 -10.58 -18.53
CA VAL A 140 -12.76 -11.62 -19.32
C VAL A 140 -13.29 -11.63 -20.74
N ALA A 141 -14.61 -11.55 -20.94
CA ALA A 141 -15.21 -11.56 -22.28
C ALA A 141 -14.79 -10.34 -23.12
N VAL A 142 -14.85 -9.13 -22.56
CA VAL A 142 -14.46 -7.88 -23.25
C VAL A 142 -12.97 -7.89 -23.60
N ASN A 143 -12.12 -8.26 -22.64
CA ASN A 143 -10.68 -8.30 -22.88
C ASN A 143 -10.31 -9.42 -23.86
N SER A 144 -10.90 -10.61 -23.76
CA SER A 144 -10.65 -11.73 -24.69
C SER A 144 -11.06 -11.39 -26.11
N ARG A 145 -12.19 -10.70 -26.30
CA ARG A 145 -12.59 -10.18 -27.61
C ARG A 145 -11.52 -9.25 -28.19
N LEU A 146 -11.03 -8.30 -27.39
CA LEU A 146 -9.98 -7.38 -27.84
C LEU A 146 -8.65 -8.12 -28.12
N ILE A 147 -8.31 -9.15 -27.35
CA ILE A 147 -7.13 -10.00 -27.60
C ILE A 147 -7.28 -10.65 -28.97
N ILE A 148 -8.43 -11.28 -29.24
CA ILE A 148 -8.70 -11.98 -30.49
C ILE A 148 -8.71 -11.01 -31.67
N GLU A 149 -9.38 -9.85 -31.56
CA GLU A 149 -9.38 -8.83 -32.61
C GLU A 149 -7.98 -8.30 -32.91
N ASN A 150 -7.16 -8.03 -31.88
CA ASN A 150 -5.78 -7.58 -32.07
C ASN A 150 -4.91 -8.68 -32.69
N LEU A 151 -5.05 -9.93 -32.25
CA LEU A 151 -4.35 -11.08 -32.85
C LEU A 151 -4.76 -11.28 -34.31
N MET A 152 -6.05 -11.12 -34.64
CA MET A 152 -6.54 -11.21 -36.02
C MET A 152 -6.04 -10.06 -36.88
N LYS A 153 -5.98 -8.83 -36.34
CA LYS A 153 -5.64 -7.63 -37.09
C LYS A 153 -4.13 -7.44 -37.29
N TYR A 154 -3.35 -7.73 -36.26
CA TYR A 154 -1.90 -7.47 -36.26
C TYR A 154 -1.04 -8.74 -36.23
N GLY A 155 -1.65 -9.91 -36.05
CA GLY A 155 -0.92 -11.17 -35.86
C GLY A 155 -0.16 -11.19 -34.54
N TRP A 156 0.76 -12.14 -34.42
CA TRP A 156 1.65 -12.23 -33.26
C TRP A 156 2.78 -11.19 -33.37
N LEU A 157 2.54 -9.96 -32.87
CA LEU A 157 3.52 -8.86 -32.94
C LEU A 157 4.78 -9.06 -32.08
N ILE A 158 4.82 -10.01 -31.14
CA ILE A 158 6.01 -10.25 -30.30
C ILE A 158 7.12 -10.84 -31.17
N LYS A 159 7.99 -9.97 -31.70
CA LYS A 159 9.25 -10.38 -32.33
C LYS A 159 10.26 -10.74 -31.24
N THR A 160 11.04 -11.80 -31.47
CA THR A 160 12.11 -12.26 -30.55
C THR A 160 13.15 -11.18 -30.23
N GLY A 161 13.27 -10.16 -31.08
CA GLY A 161 14.15 -9.00 -30.88
C GLY A 161 13.67 -7.96 -29.86
N PHE A 162 12.48 -8.10 -29.25
CA PHE A 162 11.98 -7.19 -28.20
C PHE A 162 12.78 -7.35 -26.90
N TRP A 163 13.07 -8.59 -26.49
CA TRP A 163 13.81 -8.87 -25.25
C TRP A 163 15.33 -8.83 -25.46
N PHE A 164 15.78 -9.22 -26.66
CA PHE A 164 17.20 -9.28 -27.02
C PHE A 164 17.40 -8.65 -28.40
N SER A 165 17.45 -7.31 -28.44
CA SER A 165 17.78 -6.58 -29.66
C SER A 165 19.30 -6.65 -29.93
N SER A 166 19.69 -6.72 -31.20
CA SER A 166 21.06 -6.49 -31.67
C SER A 166 21.62 -5.11 -31.28
N ARG A 167 20.79 -4.20 -30.76
CA ARG A 167 21.19 -2.94 -30.10
C ARG A 167 21.94 -3.14 -28.76
N SER A 168 21.98 -4.34 -28.19
CA SER A 168 22.67 -4.64 -26.92
C SER A 168 24.16 -4.25 -26.90
N LEU A 169 24.84 -4.22 -28.05
CA LEU A 169 26.24 -3.74 -28.14
C LEU A 169 26.35 -2.22 -28.14
N ARG A 170 25.32 -1.50 -28.62
CA ARG A 170 25.27 -0.02 -28.62
C ARG A 170 25.03 0.54 -27.21
N ASP A 171 24.36 -0.23 -26.35
CA ASP A 171 24.12 0.09 -24.95
C ASP A 171 25.29 -0.28 -24.01
N TRP A 172 26.42 -0.78 -24.56
CA TRP A 172 27.61 -1.14 -23.78
C TRP A 172 28.16 0.00 -22.88
N PRO A 173 28.20 1.27 -23.33
CA PRO A 173 28.62 2.37 -22.46
C PRO A 173 27.72 2.55 -21.23
N LEU A 174 26.41 2.32 -21.36
CA LEU A 174 25.46 2.40 -20.24
C LEU A 174 25.66 1.24 -19.27
N PHE A 175 25.90 0.04 -19.78
CA PHE A 175 26.23 -1.11 -18.95
C PHE A 175 27.54 -0.89 -18.17
N MET A 176 28.57 -0.36 -18.83
CA MET A 176 29.83 0.01 -18.16
C MET A 176 29.63 1.10 -17.11
N CYS A 177 28.82 2.11 -17.41
CA CYS A 177 28.43 3.12 -16.45
C CYS A 177 27.75 2.49 -15.22
N CYS A 178 26.80 1.56 -15.43
CA CYS A 178 26.14 0.83 -14.36
C CYS A 178 27.14 0.06 -13.48
N LEU A 179 28.12 -0.64 -14.08
CA LEU A 179 29.16 -1.37 -13.34
C LEU A 179 30.09 -0.45 -12.55
N SER A 180 30.26 0.80 -12.99
CA SER A 180 31.09 1.80 -12.29
C SER A 180 30.37 2.53 -11.14
N LEU A 181 29.03 2.47 -11.06
CA LEU A 181 28.26 3.12 -9.97
C LEU A 181 28.71 2.75 -8.55
N PRO A 182 29.11 1.50 -8.23
CA PRO A 182 29.60 1.13 -6.90
C PRO A 182 30.87 1.86 -6.44
N VAL A 183 31.59 2.54 -7.34
CA VAL A 183 32.74 3.38 -6.99
C VAL A 183 32.34 4.54 -6.09
N PHE A 184 31.15 5.14 -6.27
CA PHE A 184 30.70 6.26 -5.44
C PHE A 184 30.43 5.87 -3.97
N PRO A 185 29.70 4.77 -3.66
CA PRO A 185 29.62 4.24 -2.30
C PRO A 185 30.98 3.93 -1.69
N LEU A 186 31.91 3.35 -2.45
CA LEU A 186 33.26 3.07 -1.95
C LEU A 186 34.01 4.38 -1.61
N ALA A 187 33.91 5.41 -2.45
CA ALA A 187 34.48 6.72 -2.15
C ALA A 187 33.86 7.34 -0.90
N ALA A 188 32.53 7.28 -0.75
CA ALA A 188 31.83 7.77 0.45
C ALA A 188 32.29 7.05 1.72
N TYR A 189 32.54 5.74 1.64
CA TYR A 189 33.10 4.95 2.74
C TYR A 189 34.51 5.39 3.13
N LEU A 190 35.39 5.65 2.16
CA LEU A 190 36.75 6.11 2.44
C LEU A 190 36.74 7.49 3.11
N VAL A 191 35.86 8.39 2.67
CA VAL A 191 35.65 9.71 3.32
C VAL A 191 35.17 9.53 4.75
N GLU A 192 34.20 8.65 5.00
CA GLU A 192 33.69 8.37 6.34
C GLU A 192 34.73 7.72 7.26
N LYS A 193 35.53 6.79 6.73
CA LYS A 193 36.63 6.17 7.47
C LYS A 193 37.71 7.18 7.84
N ALA A 194 38.03 8.11 6.94
CA ALA A 194 38.98 9.19 7.20
C ALA A 194 38.43 10.22 8.21
N ALA A 195 37.13 10.50 8.14
CA ALA A 195 36.44 11.35 9.11
C ALA A 195 36.45 10.73 10.51
N TYR A 196 36.18 9.43 10.62
CA TYR A 196 36.21 8.70 11.89
C TYR A 196 37.61 8.70 12.53
N ARG A 197 38.66 8.52 11.73
CA ARG A 197 40.06 8.61 12.18
C ARG A 197 40.54 10.04 12.45
N LYS A 198 39.65 11.04 12.36
CA LYS A 198 39.94 12.48 12.55
C LYS A 198 41.03 13.03 11.63
N TYR A 199 41.23 12.42 10.46
CA TYR A 199 42.17 12.96 9.45
C TYR A 199 41.61 14.16 8.68
N ILE A 200 40.28 14.30 8.64
CA ILE A 200 39.57 15.31 7.84
C ILE A 200 38.61 16.08 8.74
N SER A 201 38.50 17.41 8.55
CA SER A 201 37.59 18.25 9.31
C SER A 201 36.11 18.09 8.86
N PRO A 202 35.12 18.30 9.75
CA PRO A 202 33.70 18.16 9.43
C PRO A 202 33.20 18.91 8.18
N PRO A 203 33.58 20.18 7.92
CA PRO A 203 33.11 20.88 6.72
C PRO A 203 33.68 20.28 5.43
N ILE A 204 34.92 19.77 5.45
CA ILE A 204 35.53 19.10 4.29
C ILE A 204 34.80 17.78 4.01
N VAL A 205 34.40 17.02 5.05
CA VAL A 205 33.62 15.79 4.89
C VAL A 205 32.29 16.06 4.20
N ILE A 206 31.57 17.11 4.60
CA ILE A 206 30.31 17.51 3.96
C ILE A 206 30.56 17.88 2.50
N PHE A 207 31.58 18.69 2.23
CA PHE A 207 31.94 19.10 0.87
C PHE A 207 32.25 17.90 -0.04
N LEU A 208 33.03 16.93 0.45
CA LEU A 208 33.35 15.71 -0.28
C LEU A 208 32.10 14.87 -0.57
N HIS A 209 31.19 14.71 0.40
CA HIS A 209 29.92 13.99 0.17
C HIS A 209 29.01 14.69 -0.84
N VAL A 210 28.97 16.04 -0.86
CA VAL A 210 28.24 16.80 -1.88
C VAL A 210 28.82 16.54 -3.27
N ILE A 211 30.14 16.50 -3.41
CA ILE A 211 30.80 16.16 -4.68
C ILE A 211 30.46 14.72 -5.10
N ILE A 212 30.61 13.75 -4.20
CA ILE A 212 30.37 12.32 -4.50
C ILE A 212 28.92 12.07 -4.91
N THR A 213 27.97 12.63 -4.16
CA THR A 213 26.53 12.50 -4.48
C THR A 213 26.20 13.20 -5.80
N SER A 214 26.69 14.42 -6.03
CA SER A 214 26.47 15.12 -7.31
C SER A 214 27.03 14.33 -8.49
N ALA A 215 28.25 13.79 -8.36
CA ALA A 215 28.87 12.96 -9.38
C ALA A 215 28.08 11.67 -9.64
N ALA A 216 27.53 11.03 -8.61
CA ALA A 216 26.74 9.79 -8.74
C ALA A 216 25.48 9.93 -9.62
N VAL A 217 24.97 11.15 -9.80
CA VAL A 217 23.81 11.45 -10.66
C VAL A 217 24.22 12.07 -11.99
N LEU A 218 25.15 13.04 -11.96
CA LEU A 218 25.58 13.76 -13.17
C LEU A 218 26.36 12.87 -14.13
N TYR A 219 27.17 11.93 -13.63
CA TYR A 219 27.94 11.03 -14.48
C TYR A 219 27.04 10.10 -15.32
N PRO A 220 26.09 9.34 -14.73
CA PRO A 220 25.16 8.52 -15.53
C PRO A 220 24.29 9.36 -16.46
N ALA A 221 23.81 10.53 -16.01
CA ALA A 221 23.02 11.41 -16.86
C ALA A 221 23.82 11.89 -18.09
N SER A 222 25.09 12.27 -17.92
CA SER A 222 25.95 12.69 -19.02
C SER A 222 26.24 11.56 -20.00
N VAL A 223 26.45 10.33 -19.51
CA VAL A 223 26.64 9.15 -20.36
C VAL A 223 25.40 8.86 -21.20
N ILE A 224 24.20 8.91 -20.59
CA ILE A 224 22.93 8.69 -21.30
C ILE A 224 22.70 9.77 -22.37
N LEU A 225 23.01 11.04 -22.08
CA LEU A 225 22.85 12.11 -23.06
C LEU A 225 23.88 12.04 -24.19
N SER A 226 25.05 11.47 -23.93
CA SER A 226 26.11 11.31 -24.94
C SER A 226 25.92 10.09 -25.83
N CYS A 227 25.09 9.12 -25.42
CA CYS A 227 24.88 7.87 -26.15
C CYS A 227 23.44 7.78 -26.69
N GLU A 228 23.29 7.40 -27.95
CA GLU A 228 21.98 6.99 -28.50
C GLU A 228 21.65 5.55 -28.07
N SER A 229 21.23 5.40 -26.82
CA SER A 229 20.84 4.13 -26.23
C SER A 229 19.34 3.84 -26.33
N ALA A 230 18.95 2.58 -26.16
CA ALA A 230 17.54 2.22 -26.03
C ALA A 230 16.91 2.90 -24.79
N PHE A 231 15.70 3.47 -24.96
CA PHE A 231 14.98 4.19 -23.89
C PHE A 231 14.92 3.41 -22.56
N LEU A 232 14.57 2.11 -22.61
CA LEU A 232 14.45 1.27 -21.42
C LEU A 232 15.78 1.11 -20.66
N SER A 233 16.90 1.00 -21.39
CA SER A 233 18.24 0.89 -20.78
C SER A 233 18.66 2.21 -20.11
N GLY A 234 18.33 3.35 -20.72
CA GLY A 234 18.55 4.68 -20.15
C GLY A 234 17.73 4.91 -18.88
N VAL A 235 16.43 4.57 -18.90
CA VAL A 235 15.56 4.65 -17.71
C VAL A 235 16.11 3.78 -16.58
N THR A 236 16.49 2.54 -16.88
CA THR A 236 17.03 1.60 -15.88
C THR A 236 18.32 2.15 -15.24
N LEU A 237 19.25 2.67 -16.04
CA LEU A 237 20.49 3.26 -15.53
C LEU A 237 20.21 4.50 -14.67
N MET A 238 19.29 5.36 -15.11
CA MET A 238 18.90 6.57 -14.38
C MET A 238 18.21 6.24 -13.04
N GLU A 239 17.31 5.26 -13.02
CA GLU A 239 16.69 4.77 -11.77
C GLU A 239 17.73 4.20 -10.79
N LEU A 240 18.71 3.43 -11.29
CA LEU A 240 19.84 2.92 -10.49
C LEU A 240 20.69 4.06 -9.93
N ALA A 241 21.00 5.08 -10.73
CA ALA A 241 21.73 6.26 -10.30
C ALA A 241 20.97 7.03 -9.20
N CYS A 242 19.66 7.22 -9.37
CA CYS A 242 18.79 7.83 -8.36
C CYS A 242 18.75 7.01 -7.07
N MET A 243 18.64 5.68 -7.14
CA MET A 243 18.69 4.82 -5.96
C MET A 243 20.02 4.93 -5.23
N VAL A 244 21.15 4.92 -5.96
CA VAL A 244 22.48 5.11 -5.38
C VAL A 244 22.59 6.48 -4.72
N TRP A 245 22.11 7.54 -5.35
CA TRP A 245 22.09 8.89 -4.78
C TRP A 245 21.31 8.95 -3.47
N LEU A 246 20.07 8.43 -3.44
CA LEU A 246 19.23 8.41 -2.23
C LEU A 246 19.94 7.66 -1.10
N LYS A 247 20.57 6.52 -1.42
CA LYS A 247 21.34 5.75 -0.44
C LYS A 247 22.58 6.49 0.06
N LEU A 248 23.35 7.14 -0.83
CA LEU A 248 24.53 7.92 -0.45
C LEU A 248 24.16 9.09 0.47
N VAL A 249 23.09 9.83 0.16
CA VAL A 249 22.59 10.91 1.02
C VAL A 249 22.16 10.36 2.38
N SER A 250 21.47 9.22 2.41
CA SER A 250 21.08 8.58 3.67
C SER A 250 22.30 8.16 4.49
N TYR A 251 23.30 7.56 3.85
CA TYR A 251 24.56 7.16 4.47
C TYR A 251 25.31 8.35 5.05
N ALA A 252 25.45 9.45 4.29
CA ALA A 252 26.12 10.66 4.74
C ALA A 252 25.39 11.30 5.94
N HIS A 253 24.06 11.43 5.88
CA HIS A 253 23.26 12.00 6.96
C HIS A 253 23.33 11.17 8.25
N THR A 254 23.16 9.85 8.14
CA THR A 254 23.18 8.98 9.31
C THR A 254 24.58 8.93 9.95
N ASN A 255 25.65 8.82 9.16
CA ASN A 255 27.00 8.85 9.74
C ASN A 255 27.33 10.23 10.34
N TYR A 256 26.85 11.33 9.76
CA TYR A 256 26.99 12.66 10.36
C TYR A 256 26.33 12.73 11.74
N ASP A 257 25.07 12.28 11.86
CA ASP A 257 24.36 12.25 13.14
C ASP A 257 25.09 11.36 14.16
N MET A 258 25.60 10.19 13.74
CA MET A 258 26.34 9.28 14.62
C MET A 258 27.67 9.87 15.11
N ARG A 259 28.41 10.58 14.25
CA ARG A 259 29.63 11.30 14.66
C ARG A 259 29.30 12.42 15.63
N ALA A 260 28.24 13.18 15.39
CA ALA A 260 27.81 14.25 16.29
C ALA A 260 27.46 13.72 17.69
N ILE A 261 26.76 12.58 17.75
CA ILE A 261 26.44 11.90 19.02
C ILE A 261 27.71 11.39 19.72
N ALA A 262 28.64 10.78 18.97
CA ALA A 262 29.91 10.32 19.54
C ALA A 262 30.74 11.48 20.11
N ASP A 263 30.78 12.62 19.41
CA ASP A 263 31.48 13.81 19.89
C ASP A 263 30.83 14.42 21.15
N THR A 264 29.51 14.35 21.30
CA THR A 264 28.83 14.76 22.54
C THR A 264 29.14 13.84 23.70
N ILE A 265 29.09 12.52 23.49
CA ILE A 265 29.39 11.52 24.52
C ILE A 265 30.85 11.63 24.95
N HIS A 266 31.80 11.77 24.02
CA HIS A 266 33.21 11.97 24.37
C HIS A 266 33.47 13.24 25.21
N LYS A 267 32.66 14.30 25.02
CA LYS A 267 32.74 15.51 25.86
C LYS A 267 32.17 15.28 27.26
N GLU A 268 31.12 14.47 27.38
CA GLU A 268 30.49 14.09 28.66
C GLU A 268 31.33 13.06 29.43
N ASP A 269 31.91 12.06 28.77
CA ASP A 269 32.79 11.05 29.38
C ASP A 269 34.15 11.63 29.80
N ALA A 270 34.63 12.68 29.13
CA ALA A 270 35.77 13.46 29.61
C ALA A 270 35.47 14.19 30.94
N SER A 271 34.18 14.36 31.28
CA SER A 271 33.72 14.92 32.56
C SER A 271 33.29 13.87 33.59
N ASN A 272 32.90 12.66 33.18
CA ASN A 272 32.48 11.56 34.04
C ASN A 272 33.27 10.27 33.72
N SER A 273 34.12 9.82 34.65
CA SER A 273 35.04 8.68 34.48
C SER A 273 34.36 7.30 34.46
N SER A 274 33.47 7.04 33.50
CA SER A 274 32.93 5.72 33.22
C SER A 274 32.96 5.45 31.71
N SER A 275 34.09 4.94 31.24
CA SER A 275 34.34 4.54 29.86
C SER A 275 33.42 3.39 29.44
N THR A 276 32.32 3.71 28.76
CA THR A 276 31.61 2.74 27.93
C THR A 276 32.01 3.04 26.49
N GLU A 277 32.97 2.28 25.94
CA GLU A 277 33.40 2.43 24.55
C GLU A 277 32.21 2.25 23.60
N TYR A 278 31.61 3.35 23.16
CA TYR A 278 30.70 3.34 22.01
C TYR A 278 31.54 3.18 20.73
N CYS A 279 32.09 1.98 20.52
CA CYS A 279 32.92 1.66 19.37
C CYS A 279 32.04 1.39 18.14
N HIS A 280 31.56 2.46 17.50
CA HIS A 280 30.97 2.34 16.17
C HIS A 280 32.07 2.47 15.11
N ASP A 281 32.67 1.35 14.70
CA ASP A 281 33.57 1.31 13.54
C ASP A 281 32.78 1.36 12.22
N VAL A 282 33.29 2.12 11.25
CA VAL A 282 32.71 2.21 9.91
C VAL A 282 33.07 0.94 9.14
N SER A 283 32.16 -0.03 9.15
CA SER A 283 32.37 -1.32 8.46
C SER A 283 32.03 -1.24 6.97
N PHE A 284 32.93 -1.73 6.11
CA PHE A 284 32.65 -1.88 4.69
C PHE A 284 31.51 -2.90 4.43
N LYS A 285 31.39 -3.91 5.30
CA LYS A 285 30.37 -4.96 5.18
C LYS A 285 28.95 -4.41 5.34
N THR A 286 28.74 -3.48 6.26
CA THR A 286 27.42 -2.87 6.49
C THR A 286 27.03 -1.96 5.33
N LEU A 287 27.97 -1.21 4.76
CA LEU A 287 27.75 -0.45 3.53
C LEU A 287 27.40 -1.36 2.35
N ALA A 288 28.20 -2.40 2.09
CA ALA A 288 27.96 -3.31 0.97
C ALA A 288 26.59 -3.98 1.08
N TYR A 289 26.19 -4.38 2.30
CA TYR A 289 24.86 -4.90 2.57
C TYR A 289 23.76 -3.85 2.29
N PHE A 290 23.93 -2.63 2.80
CA PHE A 290 22.98 -1.53 2.61
C PHE A 290 22.77 -1.19 1.14
N MET A 291 23.84 -1.17 0.33
CA MET A 291 23.74 -0.83 -1.09
C MET A 291 22.84 -1.79 -1.86
N VAL A 292 22.78 -3.07 -1.48
CA VAL A 292 21.91 -4.07 -2.12
C VAL A 292 20.57 -4.23 -1.39
N ALA A 293 20.47 -3.86 -0.11
CA ALA A 293 19.23 -3.99 0.67
C ALA A 293 18.06 -3.22 0.04
N PRO A 294 16.82 -3.74 0.09
CA PRO A 294 15.63 -3.10 -0.50
C PRO A 294 15.09 -1.96 0.38
N THR A 295 15.98 -1.10 0.86
CA THR A 295 15.68 0.10 1.65
C THR A 295 16.60 1.24 1.22
N LEU A 296 16.09 2.46 1.34
CA LEU A 296 16.85 3.67 1.02
C LEU A 296 17.43 4.34 2.26
N CYS A 297 17.03 3.89 3.44
CA CYS A 297 17.43 4.47 4.72
C CYS A 297 18.58 3.66 5.34
N TYR A 298 19.76 4.26 5.47
CA TYR A 298 20.92 3.63 6.12
C TYR A 298 20.66 3.43 7.62
N GLN A 299 21.04 2.26 8.12
CA GLN A 299 21.05 1.90 9.53
C GLN A 299 22.26 0.99 9.80
N PRO A 300 22.92 1.09 10.97
CA PRO A 300 24.02 0.20 11.34
C PRO A 300 23.61 -1.27 11.39
N SER A 301 22.41 -1.54 11.90
CA SER A 301 21.84 -2.87 12.04
C SER A 301 20.41 -2.91 11.50
N TYR A 302 20.11 -3.94 10.71
CA TYR A 302 18.78 -4.18 10.17
C TYR A 302 18.18 -5.45 10.77
N PRO A 303 16.84 -5.54 10.92
CA PRO A 303 16.18 -6.79 11.30
C PRO A 303 16.47 -7.86 10.23
N ARG A 304 16.82 -9.08 10.67
CA ARG A 304 17.19 -10.18 9.77
C ARG A 304 16.33 -11.42 9.98
N THR A 305 16.06 -12.13 8.89
CA THR A 305 15.41 -13.45 8.95
C THR A 305 16.42 -14.55 9.24
N ALA A 306 15.98 -15.61 9.94
CA ALA A 306 16.86 -16.71 10.35
C ALA A 306 17.46 -17.47 9.15
N PHE A 307 16.64 -17.81 8.17
CA PHE A 307 17.03 -18.58 6.99
C PHE A 307 16.37 -18.07 5.70
N ILE A 308 16.89 -18.54 4.56
CA ILE A 308 16.40 -18.22 3.22
C ILE A 308 15.45 -19.33 2.76
N ARG A 309 14.20 -19.00 2.46
CA ARG A 309 13.16 -19.91 1.96
C ARG A 309 13.29 -20.10 0.44
N LYS A 310 14.25 -20.92 0.01
CA LYS A 310 14.58 -21.14 -1.42
C LYS A 310 13.36 -21.49 -2.30
N GLY A 311 12.51 -22.41 -1.85
CA GLY A 311 11.30 -22.79 -2.60
C GLY A 311 10.28 -21.66 -2.73
N TRP A 312 10.18 -20.78 -1.72
CA TRP A 312 9.35 -19.58 -1.81
C TRP A 312 9.94 -18.59 -2.82
N VAL A 313 11.26 -18.34 -2.79
CA VAL A 313 11.96 -17.46 -3.76
C VAL A 313 11.73 -17.94 -5.18
N PHE A 314 11.91 -19.24 -5.44
CA PHE A 314 11.71 -19.82 -6.78
C PHE A 314 10.28 -19.57 -7.28
N ARG A 315 9.26 -19.79 -6.45
CA ARG A 315 7.85 -19.52 -6.82
C ARG A 315 7.61 -18.04 -7.14
N GLN A 316 8.19 -17.11 -6.36
CA GLN A 316 8.05 -15.68 -6.66
C GLN A 316 8.79 -15.29 -7.95
N PHE A 317 9.95 -15.89 -8.22
CA PHE A 317 10.70 -15.65 -9.43
C PHE A 317 9.96 -16.14 -10.69
N VAL A 318 9.31 -17.32 -10.63
CA VAL A 318 8.44 -17.79 -11.71
C VAL A 318 7.27 -16.82 -11.96
N LYS A 319 6.62 -16.34 -10.89
CA LYS A 319 5.56 -15.31 -11.01
C LYS A 319 6.11 -14.04 -11.67
N LEU A 320 7.31 -13.61 -11.32
CA LEU A 320 7.93 -12.40 -11.88
C LEU A 320 8.09 -12.54 -13.40
N ILE A 321 8.57 -13.69 -13.88
CA ILE A 321 8.70 -13.96 -15.33
C ILE A 321 7.33 -13.89 -16.01
N ILE A 322 6.31 -14.55 -15.45
CA ILE A 322 4.95 -14.58 -16.02
C ILE A 322 4.36 -13.17 -16.12
N PHE A 323 4.37 -12.40 -15.02
CA PHE A 323 3.79 -11.05 -15.00
C PHE A 323 4.60 -10.06 -15.86
N THR A 324 5.92 -10.21 -15.96
CA THR A 324 6.75 -9.38 -16.84
C THR A 324 6.46 -9.69 -18.31
N GLY A 325 6.29 -10.96 -18.67
CA GLY A 325 5.85 -11.38 -20.01
C GLY A 325 4.45 -10.86 -20.36
N PHE A 326 3.51 -10.95 -19.41
CA PHE A 326 2.16 -10.41 -19.55
C PHE A 326 2.15 -8.89 -19.75
N MET A 327 2.98 -8.16 -19.01
CA MET A 327 3.16 -6.72 -19.20
C MET A 327 3.69 -6.40 -20.61
N GLY A 328 4.72 -7.13 -21.08
CA GLY A 328 5.24 -6.97 -22.43
C GLY A 328 4.20 -7.27 -23.51
N PHE A 329 3.35 -8.29 -23.30
CA PHE A 329 2.22 -8.58 -24.18
C PHE A 329 1.22 -7.41 -24.26
N ILE A 330 0.84 -6.80 -23.13
CA ILE A 330 -0.07 -5.65 -23.14
C ILE A 330 0.56 -4.46 -23.88
N ILE A 331 1.84 -4.17 -23.63
CA ILE A 331 2.54 -3.06 -24.27
C ILE A 331 2.55 -3.24 -25.80
N GLU A 332 2.97 -4.41 -26.29
CA GLU A 332 3.11 -4.65 -27.73
C GLU A 332 1.77 -4.82 -28.45
N GLN A 333 0.79 -5.48 -27.84
CA GLN A 333 -0.48 -5.80 -28.51
C GLN A 333 -1.53 -4.69 -28.38
N TYR A 334 -1.46 -3.88 -27.32
CA TYR A 334 -2.48 -2.85 -27.04
C TYR A 334 -1.92 -1.45 -27.09
N ILE A 335 -0.88 -1.17 -26.30
CA ILE A 335 -0.40 0.21 -26.15
C ILE A 335 0.24 0.66 -27.46
N ASN A 336 1.21 -0.08 -28.00
CA ASN A 336 1.94 0.31 -29.21
C ASN A 336 1.01 0.60 -30.40
N PRO A 337 0.05 -0.27 -30.78
CA PRO A 337 -0.86 0.03 -31.89
C PRO A 337 -1.75 1.24 -31.64
N ILE A 338 -2.23 1.44 -30.40
CA ILE A 338 -3.08 2.61 -30.10
C ILE A 338 -2.28 3.90 -30.23
N VAL A 339 -1.03 3.91 -29.75
CA VAL A 339 -0.22 5.13 -29.80
C VAL A 339 0.28 5.42 -31.21
N GLN A 340 0.73 4.42 -31.98
CA GLN A 340 1.14 4.62 -33.39
C GLN A 340 0.02 5.16 -34.27
N ASN A 341 -1.24 4.79 -34.00
CA ASN A 341 -2.41 5.27 -34.75
C ASN A 341 -2.98 6.59 -34.21
N SER A 342 -2.32 7.21 -33.22
CA SER A 342 -2.78 8.47 -32.62
C SER A 342 -2.00 9.66 -33.17
N GLN A 343 -2.56 10.87 -33.05
CA GLN A 343 -1.85 12.13 -33.30
C GLN A 343 -1.45 12.78 -31.97
N HIS A 344 -0.47 13.69 -32.02
CA HIS A 344 -0.01 14.41 -30.83
C HIS A 344 -1.19 15.11 -30.11
N PRO A 345 -1.44 14.83 -28.81
CA PRO A 345 -2.66 15.26 -28.11
C PRO A 345 -2.87 16.77 -28.06
N LEU A 346 -1.78 17.56 -28.10
CA LEU A 346 -1.85 19.03 -28.11
C LEU A 346 -2.04 19.66 -29.50
N LYS A 347 -2.05 18.87 -30.58
CA LYS A 347 -2.18 19.37 -31.96
C LYS A 347 -3.54 19.01 -32.61
N GLY A 348 -4.31 18.11 -32.03
CA GLY A 348 -5.61 17.65 -32.55
C GLY A 348 -6.81 18.22 -31.81
N ASP A 349 -8.01 17.80 -32.21
CA ASP A 349 -9.27 18.14 -31.54
C ASP A 349 -9.29 17.61 -30.09
N LEU A 350 -9.76 18.42 -29.15
CA LEU A 350 -9.85 18.06 -27.73
C LEU A 350 -10.65 16.77 -27.50
N LEU A 351 -11.74 16.57 -28.25
CA LEU A 351 -12.55 15.35 -28.18
C LEU A 351 -11.77 14.12 -28.66
N TYR A 352 -10.97 14.27 -29.71
CA TYR A 352 -10.11 13.18 -30.19
C TYR A 352 -9.02 12.84 -29.16
N ALA A 353 -8.40 13.84 -28.54
CA ALA A 353 -7.42 13.63 -27.47
C ALA A 353 -8.06 12.87 -26.28
N ILE A 354 -9.25 13.27 -25.83
CA ILE A 354 -9.98 12.60 -24.75
C ILE A 354 -10.31 11.14 -25.13
N GLU A 355 -10.79 10.90 -26.36
CA GLU A 355 -11.10 9.55 -26.85
C GLU A 355 -9.86 8.64 -26.83
N ARG A 356 -8.69 9.16 -27.24
CA ARG A 356 -7.43 8.40 -27.24
C ARG A 356 -6.93 8.12 -25.83
N VAL A 357 -7.02 9.09 -24.93
CA VAL A 357 -6.66 8.94 -23.51
C VAL A 357 -7.53 7.89 -22.83
N LEU A 358 -8.84 7.91 -23.08
CA LEU A 358 -9.76 6.89 -22.55
C LEU A 358 -9.45 5.50 -23.12
N LYS A 359 -9.11 5.37 -24.40
CA LYS A 359 -8.68 4.08 -24.97
C LYS A 359 -7.38 3.55 -24.39
N LEU A 360 -6.44 4.43 -24.05
CA LEU A 360 -5.17 4.07 -23.40
C LEU A 360 -5.29 3.83 -21.89
N SER A 361 -6.32 4.39 -21.25
CA SER A 361 -6.49 4.34 -19.78
C SER A 361 -6.44 2.92 -19.22
N VAL A 362 -7.21 1.98 -19.79
CA VAL A 362 -7.35 0.62 -19.28
C VAL A 362 -6.07 -0.22 -19.50
N PRO A 363 -5.48 -0.31 -20.71
CA PRO A 363 -4.23 -1.04 -20.89
C PRO A 363 -3.08 -0.46 -20.04
N ASN A 364 -3.02 0.87 -19.94
CA ASN A 364 -2.01 1.54 -19.14
C ASN A 364 -2.17 1.25 -17.64
N LEU A 365 -3.41 1.25 -17.13
CA LEU A 365 -3.71 0.85 -15.76
C LEU A 365 -3.22 -0.57 -15.47
N TYR A 366 -3.49 -1.53 -16.35
CA TYR A 366 -3.03 -2.91 -16.17
C TYR A 366 -1.51 -3.01 -16.14
N VAL A 367 -0.81 -2.35 -17.07
CA VAL A 367 0.65 -2.32 -17.08
C VAL A 367 1.18 -1.72 -15.78
N TRP A 368 0.57 -0.65 -15.28
CA TRP A 368 1.02 0.03 -14.07
C TRP A 368 0.78 -0.79 -12.80
N LEU A 369 -0.36 -1.48 -12.69
CA LEU A 369 -0.63 -2.43 -11.60
C LEU A 369 0.28 -3.66 -11.67
N CYS A 370 0.57 -4.15 -12.88
CA CYS A 370 1.54 -5.24 -13.06
C CYS A 370 2.95 -4.80 -12.67
N LEU A 371 3.37 -3.58 -13.05
CA LEU A 371 4.65 -2.99 -12.68
C LEU A 371 4.77 -2.87 -11.15
N PHE A 372 3.71 -2.39 -10.49
CA PHE A 372 3.66 -2.35 -9.03
C PHE A 372 3.92 -3.72 -8.40
N TYR A 373 3.17 -4.73 -8.84
CA TYR A 373 3.24 -6.06 -8.28
C TYR A 373 4.60 -6.71 -8.58
N CYS A 374 5.12 -6.57 -9.81
CA CYS A 374 6.42 -7.08 -10.19
C CYS A 374 7.56 -6.45 -9.39
N PHE A 375 7.56 -5.13 -9.25
CA PHE A 375 8.64 -4.42 -8.58
C PHE A 375 8.52 -4.49 -7.05
N PHE A 376 7.45 -3.93 -6.48
CA PHE A 376 7.33 -3.76 -5.02
C PHE A 376 7.00 -5.07 -4.30
N HIS A 377 6.17 -5.93 -4.90
CA HIS A 377 5.82 -7.19 -4.25
C HIS A 377 6.80 -8.30 -4.59
N LEU A 378 7.02 -8.62 -5.87
CA LEU A 378 7.85 -9.76 -6.24
C LEU A 378 9.35 -9.44 -6.10
N TRP A 379 9.87 -8.45 -6.82
CA TRP A 379 11.30 -8.17 -6.87
C TRP A 379 11.88 -7.76 -5.52
N LEU A 380 11.32 -6.76 -4.84
CA LEU A 380 11.84 -6.32 -3.53
C LEU A 380 11.78 -7.42 -2.48
N ASN A 381 10.73 -8.27 -2.46
CA ASN A 381 10.71 -9.39 -1.52
C ASN A 381 11.67 -10.53 -1.89
N ILE A 382 11.92 -10.78 -3.18
CA ILE A 382 12.97 -11.71 -3.62
C ILE A 382 14.33 -11.22 -3.09
N VAL A 383 14.67 -9.94 -3.34
CA VAL A 383 15.91 -9.33 -2.85
C VAL A 383 15.97 -9.36 -1.32
N ALA A 384 14.87 -9.05 -0.63
CA ALA A 384 14.79 -9.11 0.82
C ALA A 384 15.05 -10.52 1.36
N GLU A 385 14.45 -11.54 0.77
CA GLU A 385 14.63 -12.93 1.18
C GLU A 385 16.08 -13.39 0.94
N LEU A 386 16.68 -13.06 -0.21
CA LEU A 386 18.07 -13.40 -0.53
C LEU A 386 19.07 -12.74 0.43
N LEU A 387 18.81 -11.50 0.85
CA LEU A 387 19.65 -10.77 1.80
C LEU A 387 19.36 -11.10 3.27
N ARG A 388 18.29 -11.86 3.56
CA ARG A 388 17.73 -12.06 4.90
C ARG A 388 17.33 -10.74 5.55
N PHE A 389 16.71 -9.85 4.80
CA PHE A 389 16.14 -8.60 5.28
C PHE A 389 14.72 -8.84 5.84
N GLY A 390 14.51 -8.43 7.09
CA GLY A 390 13.29 -8.68 7.85
C GLY A 390 12.17 -7.64 7.65
N ASP A 391 12.51 -6.37 7.43
CA ASP A 391 11.52 -5.31 7.18
C ASP A 391 11.01 -5.41 5.73
N ARG A 392 9.83 -5.98 5.52
CA ARG A 392 9.24 -6.18 4.19
C ARG A 392 8.05 -5.28 3.91
N GLU A 393 7.88 -4.25 4.71
CA GLU A 393 6.85 -3.24 4.53
C GLU A 393 7.27 -2.25 3.43
N PHE A 394 7.20 -2.71 2.17
CA PHE A 394 7.54 -1.88 1.00
C PHE A 394 6.38 -0.99 0.53
N TYR A 395 5.15 -1.35 0.88
CA TYR A 395 3.91 -0.64 0.56
C TYR A 395 2.82 -0.96 1.59
N LYS A 396 1.79 -0.12 1.66
CA LYS A 396 0.57 -0.33 2.48
C LYS A 396 -0.65 -0.50 1.57
N ASP A 397 -1.84 -0.58 2.15
CA ASP A 397 -3.14 -0.71 1.46
C ASP A 397 -3.57 0.56 0.73
N TRP A 398 -2.70 1.07 -0.15
CA TRP A 398 -2.87 2.33 -0.88
C TRP A 398 -4.12 2.36 -1.77
N TRP A 399 -4.67 1.21 -2.17
CA TRP A 399 -5.91 1.11 -2.94
C TRP A 399 -7.15 1.59 -2.16
N ASN A 400 -7.07 1.56 -0.83
CA ASN A 400 -8.10 2.07 0.08
C ASN A 400 -7.88 3.53 0.49
N ALA A 401 -6.87 4.20 -0.07
CA ALA A 401 -6.56 5.58 0.27
C ALA A 401 -7.78 6.49 0.05
N LYS A 402 -8.10 7.30 1.06
CA LYS A 402 -9.24 8.23 1.04
C LYS A 402 -8.85 9.56 0.40
N THR A 403 -7.56 9.86 0.33
CA THR A 403 -7.01 11.07 -0.29
C THR A 403 -5.79 10.75 -1.12
N VAL A 404 -5.48 11.65 -2.06
CA VAL A 404 -4.25 11.57 -2.88
C VAL A 404 -3.02 11.69 -1.99
N GLU A 405 -3.09 12.45 -0.90
CA GLU A 405 -2.00 12.56 0.08
C GLU A 405 -1.74 11.22 0.78
N GLU A 406 -2.78 10.55 1.25
CA GLU A 406 -2.69 9.25 1.90
C GLU A 406 -2.08 8.20 0.96
N TYR A 407 -2.50 8.21 -0.31
CA TYR A 407 -1.93 7.36 -1.35
C TYR A 407 -0.41 7.50 -1.48
N TRP A 408 0.12 8.73 -1.59
CA TRP A 408 1.56 8.97 -1.73
C TRP A 408 2.38 8.54 -0.51
N ARG A 409 1.74 8.41 0.65
CA ARG A 409 2.37 7.94 1.89
C ARG A 409 2.35 6.41 2.03
N MET A 410 1.55 5.72 1.22
CA MET A 410 1.31 4.27 1.31
C MET A 410 1.89 3.49 0.13
N TRP A 411 2.01 4.13 -1.04
CA TRP A 411 2.41 3.49 -2.29
C TRP A 411 3.85 2.94 -2.27
N ASN A 412 4.83 3.77 -1.91
CA ASN A 412 6.25 3.44 -1.93
C ASN A 412 6.88 3.81 -0.58
N MET A 413 6.83 2.86 0.36
CA MET A 413 7.31 3.09 1.72
C MET A 413 8.82 3.37 1.79
N PRO A 414 9.71 2.72 1.02
CA PRO A 414 11.14 3.06 1.02
C PRO A 414 11.41 4.53 0.70
N VAL A 415 10.81 5.06 -0.37
CA VAL A 415 10.96 6.47 -0.74
C VAL A 415 10.25 7.37 0.27
N HIS A 416 9.04 7.02 0.71
CA HIS A 416 8.32 7.81 1.72
C HIS A 416 9.11 7.95 3.03
N LYS A 417 9.62 6.83 3.57
CA LYS A 417 10.48 6.81 4.78
C LYS A 417 11.73 7.67 4.58
N TRP A 418 12.35 7.63 3.39
CA TRP A 418 13.52 8.45 3.06
C TRP A 418 13.19 9.95 3.00
N MET A 419 12.12 10.33 2.27
CA MET A 419 11.67 11.72 2.15
C MET A 419 11.34 12.32 3.52
N VAL A 420 10.64 11.55 4.36
CA VAL A 420 10.29 11.98 5.71
C VAL A 420 11.54 12.19 6.57
N ARG A 421 12.47 11.23 6.54
CA ARG A 421 13.68 11.25 7.38
C ARG A 421 14.69 12.32 6.98
N HIS A 422 14.95 12.48 5.68
CA HIS A 422 16.07 13.27 5.18
C HIS A 422 15.68 14.63 4.60
N ILE A 423 14.39 14.88 4.35
CA ILE A 423 13.90 16.17 3.87
C ILE A 423 12.92 16.79 4.87
N TYR A 424 11.82 16.09 5.16
CA TYR A 424 10.72 16.66 5.95
C TYR A 424 11.13 16.96 7.40
N PHE A 425 11.70 15.99 8.13
CA PHE A 425 12.12 16.21 9.53
C PHE A 425 13.22 17.27 9.67
N PRO A 426 14.27 17.31 8.83
CA PRO A 426 15.24 18.41 8.86
C PRO A 426 14.61 19.79 8.63
N CYS A 427 13.65 19.92 7.71
CA CYS A 427 12.89 21.15 7.50
C CYS A 427 12.13 21.57 8.78
N LEU A 428 11.46 20.61 9.44
CA LEU A 428 10.75 20.89 10.69
C LEU A 428 11.68 21.28 11.84
N ARG A 429 12.84 20.62 11.98
CA ARG A 429 13.86 20.99 12.98
C ARG A 429 14.37 22.41 12.79
N ARG A 430 14.41 22.90 11.54
CA ARG A 430 14.74 24.29 11.19
C ARG A 430 13.57 25.28 11.31
N LYS A 431 12.45 24.86 11.92
CA LYS A 431 11.22 25.66 12.11
C LYS A 431 10.56 26.12 10.81
N ILE A 432 10.78 25.41 9.70
CA ILE A 432 10.05 25.66 8.44
C ILE A 432 8.60 25.19 8.60
N PRO A 433 7.59 25.97 8.16
CA PRO A 433 6.19 25.58 8.28
C PRO A 433 5.88 24.30 7.49
N ARG A 434 4.95 23.49 8.01
CA ARG A 434 4.61 22.16 7.46
C ARG A 434 4.23 22.19 5.97
N GLY A 435 3.46 23.19 5.55
CA GLY A 435 3.06 23.35 4.16
C GLY A 435 4.25 23.55 3.22
N VAL A 436 5.22 24.39 3.61
CA VAL A 436 6.44 24.63 2.82
C VAL A 436 7.32 23.38 2.78
N ALA A 437 7.41 22.63 3.89
CA ALA A 437 8.15 21.37 3.91
C ALA A 437 7.55 20.32 2.96
N ILE A 438 6.23 20.26 2.83
CA ILE A 438 5.54 19.40 1.85
C ILE A 438 5.85 19.86 0.42
N VAL A 439 5.79 21.17 0.14
CA VAL A 439 6.13 21.71 -1.19
C VAL A 439 7.58 21.38 -1.56
N ILE A 440 8.53 21.50 -0.63
CA ILE A 440 9.93 21.11 -0.85
C ILE A 440 10.04 19.62 -1.16
N ALA A 441 9.33 18.75 -0.42
CA ALA A 441 9.34 17.32 -0.68
C ALA A 441 8.79 16.97 -2.07
N PHE A 442 7.65 17.56 -2.47
CA PHE A 442 7.10 17.36 -3.81
C PHE A 442 8.01 17.93 -4.90
N PHE A 443 8.66 19.07 -4.66
CA PHE A 443 9.61 19.66 -5.60
C PHE A 443 10.81 18.74 -5.85
N VAL A 444 11.43 18.20 -4.79
CA VAL A 444 12.52 17.23 -4.92
C VAL A 444 12.06 15.99 -5.67
N SER A 445 10.89 15.45 -5.33
CA SER A 445 10.29 14.33 -6.05
C SER A 445 10.09 14.63 -7.54
N ALA A 446 9.57 15.81 -7.88
CA ALA A 446 9.32 16.24 -9.25
C ALA A 446 10.60 16.34 -10.07
N VAL A 447 11.70 16.84 -9.48
CA VAL A 447 13.02 16.88 -10.12
C VAL A 447 13.51 15.47 -10.45
N PHE A 448 13.38 14.52 -9.53
CA PHE A 448 13.79 13.14 -9.77
C PHE A 448 12.94 12.44 -10.84
N HIS A 449 11.63 12.67 -10.86
CA HIS A 449 10.75 12.11 -11.89
C HIS A 449 11.07 12.68 -13.28
N GLU A 450 11.29 13.99 -13.36
CA GLU A 450 11.75 14.62 -14.61
C GLU A 450 13.09 14.04 -15.03
N LEU A 451 14.06 13.92 -14.12
CA LEU A 451 15.37 13.37 -14.44
C LEU A 451 15.28 11.92 -14.97
N CYS A 452 14.48 11.07 -14.33
CA CYS A 452 14.27 9.67 -14.74
C CYS A 452 13.61 9.53 -16.13
N ILE A 453 12.82 10.51 -16.57
CA ILE A 453 12.09 10.44 -17.85
C ILE A 453 12.77 11.29 -18.93
N ALA A 454 13.10 12.55 -18.62
CA ALA A 454 13.69 13.51 -19.54
C ALA A 454 15.08 13.09 -20.03
N VAL A 455 15.94 12.56 -19.16
CA VAL A 455 17.30 12.18 -19.54
C VAL A 455 17.30 11.02 -20.53
N PRO A 456 16.60 9.89 -20.29
CA PRO A 456 16.50 8.81 -21.28
C PRO A 456 15.75 9.21 -22.56
N CYS A 457 14.75 10.10 -22.45
CA CYS A 457 14.04 10.65 -23.60
C CYS A 457 14.85 11.69 -24.38
N HIS A 458 15.94 12.22 -23.82
CA HIS A 458 16.68 13.39 -24.33
C HIS A 458 15.78 14.64 -24.50
N MET A 459 14.78 14.81 -23.63
CA MET A 459 13.76 15.86 -23.75
C MET A 459 13.46 16.54 -22.42
N PHE A 460 13.86 17.80 -22.30
CA PHE A 460 13.69 18.61 -21.08
C PHE A 460 12.47 19.55 -21.17
N LYS A 461 11.29 18.99 -21.44
CA LYS A 461 10.04 19.77 -21.54
C LYS A 461 9.32 19.99 -20.20
N LEU A 462 9.81 19.40 -19.10
CA LEU A 462 9.25 19.55 -17.74
C LEU A 462 7.82 19.01 -17.56
N TRP A 463 7.35 18.13 -18.46
CA TRP A 463 6.00 17.56 -18.37
C TRP A 463 5.81 16.71 -17.11
N ALA A 464 6.77 15.83 -16.79
CA ALA A 464 6.72 15.02 -15.59
C ALA A 464 6.88 15.88 -14.33
N PHE A 465 7.74 16.89 -14.37
CA PHE A 465 7.87 17.88 -13.30
C PHE A 465 6.53 18.56 -12.97
N PHE A 466 5.86 19.15 -13.98
CA PHE A 466 4.57 19.79 -13.78
C PHE A 466 3.48 18.79 -13.37
N GLY A 467 3.53 17.56 -13.90
CA GLY A 467 2.61 16.48 -13.52
C GLY A 467 2.66 16.16 -12.03
N ILE A 468 3.86 16.05 -11.43
CA ILE A 468 4.02 15.83 -9.98
C ILE A 468 3.64 17.08 -9.19
N MET A 469 4.05 18.28 -9.62
CA MET A 469 3.73 19.53 -8.91
C MET A 469 2.22 19.84 -8.90
N PHE A 470 1.50 19.50 -9.96
CA PHE A 470 0.04 19.66 -10.06
C PHE A 470 -0.74 18.78 -9.07
N GLN A 471 -0.10 17.77 -8.50
CA GLN A 471 -0.72 16.94 -7.46
C GLN A 471 -0.93 17.71 -6.15
N ILE A 472 -0.17 18.78 -5.88
CA ILE A 472 -0.35 19.59 -4.67
C ILE A 472 -1.73 20.28 -4.68
N PRO A 473 -2.12 21.04 -5.74
CA PRO A 473 -3.49 21.51 -5.90
C PRO A 473 -4.54 20.40 -5.78
N LEU A 474 -4.28 19.24 -6.39
CA LEU A 474 -5.21 18.10 -6.33
C LEU A 474 -5.41 17.58 -4.91
N VAL A 475 -4.35 17.55 -4.09
CA VAL A 475 -4.44 17.21 -2.66
C VAL A 475 -5.31 18.22 -1.90
N VAL A 476 -5.18 19.52 -2.20
CA VAL A 476 -6.02 20.55 -1.57
C VAL A 476 -7.49 20.38 -1.97
N ILE A 477 -7.76 20.14 -3.25
CA ILE A 477 -9.10 19.93 -3.80
C ILE A 477 -9.75 18.68 -3.22
N THR A 478 -9.03 17.56 -3.18
CA THR A 478 -9.53 16.28 -2.63
C THR A 478 -9.82 16.40 -1.13
N ASN A 479 -8.93 17.04 -0.36
CA ASN A 479 -9.17 17.33 1.05
C ASN A 479 -10.39 18.26 1.26
N TYR A 480 -10.60 19.24 0.38
CA TYR A 480 -11.78 20.11 0.42
C TYR A 480 -13.07 19.32 0.17
N PHE A 481 -13.10 18.49 -0.89
CA PHE A 481 -14.28 17.68 -1.21
C PHE A 481 -14.59 16.63 -0.15
N GLN A 482 -13.57 15.99 0.42
CA GLN A 482 -13.77 15.05 1.52
C GLN A 482 -14.40 15.73 2.73
N ARG A 483 -13.94 16.94 3.09
CA ARG A 483 -14.54 17.72 4.19
C ARG A 483 -15.97 18.15 3.88
N LYS A 484 -16.26 18.53 2.64
CA LYS A 484 -17.59 18.97 2.19
C LYS A 484 -18.61 17.83 2.19
N PHE A 485 -18.25 16.68 1.64
CA PHE A 485 -19.17 15.55 1.46
C PHE A 485 -19.17 14.56 2.63
N ARG A 486 -18.23 14.66 3.58
CA ARG A 486 -18.06 13.76 4.75
C ARG A 486 -18.04 12.26 4.41
N SER A 487 -17.86 11.90 3.14
CA SER A 487 -17.79 10.52 2.66
C SER A 487 -16.37 10.20 2.23
N SER A 488 -15.81 9.14 2.80
CA SER A 488 -14.49 8.60 2.41
C SER A 488 -14.48 8.03 0.99
N MET A 489 -15.65 7.65 0.46
CA MET A 489 -15.79 7.04 -0.86
C MET A 489 -15.52 8.05 -1.99
N VAL A 490 -15.95 9.31 -1.80
CA VAL A 490 -15.77 10.37 -2.81
C VAL A 490 -14.29 10.64 -3.08
N GLY A 491 -13.47 10.69 -2.02
CA GLY A 491 -12.03 10.92 -2.16
C GLY A 491 -11.32 9.76 -2.87
N ASN A 492 -11.71 8.51 -2.57
CA ASN A 492 -11.19 7.33 -3.25
C ASN A 492 -11.59 7.28 -4.74
N MET A 493 -12.84 7.62 -5.08
CA MET A 493 -13.29 7.71 -6.47
C MET A 493 -12.54 8.80 -7.25
N ILE A 494 -12.32 9.97 -6.64
CA ILE A 494 -11.54 11.05 -7.27
C ILE A 494 -10.10 10.57 -7.52
N PHE A 495 -9.49 9.89 -6.54
CA PHE A 495 -8.16 9.29 -6.71
C PHE A 495 -8.11 8.35 -7.92
N TRP A 496 -9.01 7.36 -8.00
CA TRP A 496 -9.04 6.41 -9.11
C TRP A 496 -9.35 7.08 -10.46
N PHE A 497 -10.22 8.08 -10.49
CA PHE A 497 -10.51 8.83 -11.70
C PHE A 497 -9.25 9.55 -12.22
N PHE A 498 -8.58 10.31 -11.36
CA PHE A 498 -7.36 11.02 -11.73
C PHE A 498 -6.23 10.07 -12.11
N PHE A 499 -6.07 8.99 -11.35
CA PHE A 499 -5.06 7.98 -11.60
C PHE A 499 -5.30 7.28 -12.95
N CYS A 500 -6.46 6.63 -13.13
CA CYS A 500 -6.75 5.82 -14.30
C CYS A 500 -6.85 6.62 -15.60
N ILE A 501 -7.41 7.84 -15.57
CA ILE A 501 -7.80 8.56 -16.79
C ILE A 501 -6.83 9.69 -17.11
N LEU A 502 -6.53 10.56 -16.14
CA LEU A 502 -5.81 11.81 -16.40
C LEU A 502 -4.30 11.73 -16.16
N GLY A 503 -3.84 10.92 -15.21
CA GLY A 503 -2.47 10.93 -14.72
C GLY A 503 -1.51 10.21 -15.66
N GLN A 504 -1.39 8.89 -15.48
CA GLN A 504 -0.38 8.12 -16.21
C GLN A 504 -0.61 8.04 -17.72
N PRO A 505 -1.84 7.85 -18.25
CA PRO A 505 -2.06 7.73 -19.69
C PRO A 505 -1.70 9.00 -20.47
N MET A 506 -1.95 10.18 -19.90
CA MET A 506 -1.57 11.46 -20.50
C MET A 506 -0.05 11.61 -20.58
N CYS A 507 0.68 11.27 -19.51
CA CYS A 507 2.14 11.30 -19.51
C CYS A 507 2.71 10.37 -20.58
N VAL A 508 2.21 9.13 -20.68
CA VAL A 508 2.66 8.18 -21.71
C VAL A 508 2.40 8.72 -23.11
N LEU A 509 1.21 9.27 -23.38
CA LEU A 509 0.86 9.81 -24.69
C LEU A 509 1.76 11.01 -25.07
N LEU A 510 2.03 11.92 -24.13
CA LEU A 510 2.88 13.10 -24.36
C LEU A 510 4.33 12.69 -24.68
N TYR A 511 4.94 11.85 -23.83
CA TYR A 511 6.34 11.46 -24.02
C TYR A 511 6.54 10.53 -25.20
N TYR A 512 5.61 9.60 -25.47
CA TYR A 512 5.73 8.69 -26.60
C TYR A 512 5.61 9.42 -27.94
N HIS A 513 4.65 10.34 -28.08
CA HIS A 513 4.52 11.13 -29.32
C HIS A 513 5.75 11.96 -29.60
N ASP A 514 6.28 12.60 -28.57
CA ASP A 514 7.48 13.40 -28.70
C ASP A 514 8.72 12.53 -29.02
N LEU A 515 8.80 11.31 -28.47
CA LEU A 515 9.88 10.36 -28.78
C LEU A 515 9.79 9.82 -30.22
N MET A 516 8.61 9.40 -30.67
CA MET A 516 8.41 8.84 -32.02
C MET A 516 8.55 9.88 -33.13
N ASN A 517 8.16 11.14 -32.88
CA ASN A 517 8.36 12.22 -33.85
C ASN A 517 9.85 12.54 -34.09
N ARG A 518 10.77 12.05 -33.22
CA ARG A 518 12.21 12.21 -33.40
C ARG A 518 12.80 11.20 -34.38
N ASP A 519 12.28 9.98 -34.43
CA ASP A 519 12.74 8.94 -35.35
C ASP A 519 12.22 9.13 -36.80
N GLY A 520 11.38 10.15 -37.02
CA GLY A 520 10.77 10.49 -38.33
C GLY A 520 11.41 11.68 -39.07
N ASN A 521 12.44 12.31 -38.51
CA ASN A 521 13.30 13.31 -39.16
C ASN A 521 14.73 12.76 -39.23
#